data_AF-A0A9E3T338-F1
#
_entry.id   AF-A0A9E3T338-F1
#
_cell.length_a   1.000
_cell.length_b   1.000
_cell.length_c   1.000
_cell.angle_alpha   90.00
_cell.angle_beta   90.00
_cell.angle_gamma   90.00
#
_symmetry.space_group_name_H-M   'P 1'
#
loop_
_entity.id
_entity.type
_entity.pdbx_description
1 polymer ?
#
loop_
_entity_poly.entity_id
_entity_poly.type
_entity_poly.pdbx_seq_one_letter_code
_entity_poly.pdbx_strand_id
1 'polypeptide(L)'
;MVSYVLNSNTPVSIPAETRQRVLDAIDQLGYQPNRTARSLRTSKTYTIAAIIPDITNPFYPAFERGIQDVADERGYDVITYNTDGLADKEQKYIQSMLEGRVDGLVAVLFHTSAMGLFPLLDHNIPVVRLEATPKAAGSRPLDNIYLD
;
A
#
# COMPACT_ATOMS: atom_id res chain seq x y z
N MET A 1 -10.32 25.56 -1.88
CA MET A 1 -9.06 26.30 -1.60
C MET A 1 -8.22 25.68 -0.48
N VAL A 2 -8.82 25.14 0.60
CA VAL A 2 -8.08 24.49 1.73
C VAL A 2 -7.24 23.26 1.29
N SER A 3 -7.77 22.42 0.39
CA SER A 3 -7.07 21.21 -0.08
C SER A 3 -5.78 21.51 -0.86
N TYR A 4 -5.64 22.69 -1.46
CA TYR A 4 -4.43 23.07 -2.21
C TYR A 4 -3.29 23.50 -1.28
N VAL A 5 -3.62 24.18 -0.17
CA VAL A 5 -2.62 24.65 0.80
C VAL A 5 -1.93 23.49 1.54
N LEU A 6 -2.66 22.40 1.74
CA LEU A 6 -2.18 21.20 2.45
C LEU A 6 -1.35 20.26 1.56
N ASN A 7 -1.35 20.45 0.25
CA ASN A 7 -0.70 19.55 -0.69
C ASN A 7 0.51 20.25 -1.31
N SER A 8 1.71 19.90 -0.84
CA SER A 8 3.01 20.48 -1.24
C SER A 8 3.32 20.42 -2.73
N ASN A 9 2.53 19.64 -3.50
CA ASN A 9 2.76 19.34 -4.92
C ASN A 9 1.68 19.92 -5.84
N THR A 10 1.08 21.06 -5.48
CA THR A 10 0.05 21.72 -6.31
C THR A 10 0.67 22.72 -7.29
N PRO A 11 0.21 22.77 -8.56
CA PRO A 11 0.75 23.68 -9.59
C PRO A 11 0.39 25.16 -9.38
N VAL A 12 -0.30 25.48 -8.28
CA VAL A 12 -0.75 26.83 -7.95
C VAL A 12 0.18 27.39 -6.89
N SER A 13 0.98 28.40 -7.25
CA SER A 13 1.78 29.15 -6.29
C SER A 13 0.84 29.98 -5.42
N ILE A 14 0.66 29.55 -4.17
CA ILE A 14 -0.18 30.25 -3.19
C ILE A 14 0.72 31.26 -2.45
N PRO A 15 0.35 32.55 -2.37
CA PRO A 15 1.08 33.54 -1.59
C PRO A 15 1.28 33.08 -0.14
N ALA A 16 2.46 33.31 0.43
CA ALA A 16 2.82 32.86 1.78
C ALA A 16 1.82 33.33 2.84
N GLU A 17 1.30 34.55 2.71
CA GLU A 17 0.28 35.11 3.59
C GLU A 17 -1.03 34.30 3.56
N THR A 18 -1.52 33.94 2.38
CA THR A 18 -2.72 33.12 2.21
C THR A 18 -2.53 31.71 2.74
N ARG A 19 -1.33 31.14 2.57
CA ARG A 19 -0.97 29.84 3.16
C ARG A 19 -0.99 29.88 4.68
N GLN A 20 -0.40 30.91 5.28
CA GLN A 20 -0.37 31.07 6.73
C GLN A 20 -1.78 31.24 7.30
N ARG A 21 -2.63 32.07 6.70
CA ARG A 21 -4.03 32.26 7.14
C ARG A 21 -4.85 30.96 7.10
N VAL A 22 -4.57 30.07 6.14
CA VAL A 22 -5.24 28.76 6.06
C VAL A 22 -4.69 27.79 7.12
N LEU A 23 -3.39 27.79 7.40
CA LEU A 23 -2.80 26.98 8.48
C LEU A 23 -3.32 27.43 9.85
N ASP A 24 -3.36 28.72 10.12
CA ASP A 24 -3.88 29.28 11.37
C ASP A 24 -5.37 28.91 11.56
N ALA A 25 -6.16 28.94 10.48
CA ALA A 25 -7.56 28.52 10.52
C ALA A 25 -7.72 27.01 10.74
N ILE A 26 -6.82 26.18 10.19
CA ILE A 26 -6.81 24.73 10.41
C ILE A 26 -6.52 24.43 11.88
N ASP A 27 -5.54 25.10 12.48
CA ASP A 27 -5.20 24.94 13.90
C ASP A 27 -6.32 25.41 14.82
N GLN A 28 -6.96 26.55 14.51
CA GLN A 28 -8.08 27.08 15.30
C GLN A 28 -9.34 26.21 15.21
N LEU A 29 -9.59 25.57 14.06
CA LEU A 29 -10.78 24.74 13.83
C LEU A 29 -10.56 23.25 14.16
N GLY A 30 -9.33 22.84 14.47
CA GLY A 30 -8.97 21.44 14.67
C GLY A 30 -9.19 20.57 13.42
N TYR A 31 -9.09 21.17 12.23
CA TYR A 31 -9.39 20.46 10.98
C TYR A 31 -8.29 19.44 10.67
N GLN A 32 -8.59 18.15 10.81
CA GLN A 32 -7.70 17.09 10.33
C GLN A 32 -8.03 16.72 8.87
N PRO A 33 -7.03 16.70 7.97
CA PRO A 33 -7.23 16.23 6.60
C PRO A 33 -7.76 14.80 6.59
N ASN A 34 -8.99 14.61 6.12
CA ASN A 34 -9.60 13.29 6.07
C ASN A 34 -9.02 12.47 4.91
N ARG A 35 -8.25 11.42 5.23
CA ARG A 35 -7.67 10.50 4.23
C ARG A 35 -8.74 9.83 3.36
N THR A 36 -9.91 9.50 3.91
CA THR A 36 -11.04 8.94 3.15
C THR A 36 -11.54 9.91 2.09
N ALA A 37 -11.69 11.19 2.44
CA ALA A 37 -12.10 12.22 1.48
C ALA A 37 -11.04 12.46 0.40
N ARG A 38 -9.75 12.37 0.76
CA ARG A 38 -8.64 12.43 -0.21
C ARG A 38 -8.66 11.23 -1.16
N SER A 39 -8.86 10.02 -0.62
CA SER A 39 -8.90 8.77 -1.39
C SER A 39 -10.03 8.74 -2.40
N LEU A 40 -11.23 9.18 -2.01
CA LEU A 40 -12.37 9.32 -2.94
C LEU A 40 -12.06 10.26 -4.12
N ARG A 41 -11.27 11.31 -3.89
CA ARG A 41 -10.90 12.27 -4.93
C ARG A 41 -9.77 11.77 -5.84
N THR A 42 -8.82 11.02 -5.28
CA THR A 42 -7.63 10.54 -6.03
C THR A 42 -7.76 9.11 -6.53
N SER A 43 -8.84 8.41 -6.16
CA SER A 43 -8.98 6.95 -6.33
C SER A 43 -7.76 6.18 -5.81
N LYS A 44 -7.18 6.66 -4.71
CA LYS A 44 -5.97 6.10 -4.08
C LYS A 44 -6.12 6.08 -2.58
N THR A 45 -5.99 4.89 -2.00
CA THR A 45 -6.07 4.66 -0.56
C THR A 45 -4.83 5.17 0.18
N TYR A 46 -3.70 5.30 -0.51
CA TYR A 46 -2.37 5.48 0.10
C TYR A 46 -2.06 4.37 1.11
N THR A 47 -2.45 3.14 0.76
CA THR A 47 -2.26 1.95 1.58
C THR A 47 -1.69 0.82 0.75
N ILE A 48 -0.69 0.12 1.26
CA ILE A 48 -0.12 -1.10 0.66
C ILE A 48 -0.43 -2.28 1.58
N ALA A 49 -0.80 -3.42 1.00
CA ALA A 49 -0.92 -4.67 1.75
C ALA A 49 0.42 -5.41 1.79
N ALA A 50 0.77 -5.92 2.96
CA ALA A 50 1.85 -6.88 3.16
C ALA A 50 1.24 -8.23 3.61
N ILE A 51 1.44 -9.31 2.84
CA ILE A 51 0.99 -10.65 3.21
C ILE A 51 2.19 -11.49 3.60
N ILE A 52 2.17 -12.03 4.82
CA ILE A 52 3.21 -12.90 5.36
C ILE A 52 2.62 -14.17 5.98
N PRO A 53 3.39 -15.27 6.05
CA PRO A 53 2.94 -16.50 6.69
C PRO A 53 2.78 -16.37 8.20
N ASP A 54 3.77 -15.79 8.87
CA ASP A 54 3.81 -15.74 10.34
C ASP A 54 4.69 -14.59 10.84
N ILE A 55 4.08 -13.56 11.43
CA ILE A 55 4.77 -12.41 12.03
C ILE A 55 5.68 -12.82 13.21
N THR A 56 5.44 -13.97 13.83
CA THR A 56 6.27 -14.46 14.94
C THR A 56 7.55 -15.13 14.47
N ASN A 57 7.62 -15.56 13.21
CA ASN A 57 8.84 -16.10 12.63
C ASN A 57 9.87 -14.96 12.48
N PRO A 58 11.09 -15.10 13.05
CA PRO A 58 12.08 -14.02 13.11
C PRO A 58 12.49 -13.38 11.79
N PHE A 59 12.24 -14.04 10.65
CA PHE A 59 12.50 -13.49 9.34
C PHE A 59 11.57 -12.31 8.98
N TYR A 60 10.26 -12.44 9.22
CA TYR A 60 9.27 -11.49 8.69
C TYR A 60 9.20 -10.14 9.41
N PRO A 61 9.47 -9.99 10.72
CA PRO A 61 9.52 -8.68 11.37
C PRO A 61 10.52 -7.72 10.73
N ALA A 62 11.70 -8.19 10.34
CA ALA A 62 12.69 -7.35 9.66
C ALA A 62 12.24 -6.98 8.24
N PHE A 63 11.60 -7.92 7.54
CA PHE A 63 11.01 -7.71 6.23
C PHE A 63 9.89 -6.66 6.26
N GLU A 64 8.91 -6.81 7.15
CA GLU A 64 7.82 -5.85 7.37
C GLU A 64 8.36 -4.46 7.72
N ARG A 65 9.39 -4.39 8.58
CA ARG A 65 10.02 -3.11 8.91
C ARG A 65 10.61 -2.41 7.70
N GLY A 66 11.31 -3.15 6.83
CA GLY A 66 11.86 -2.59 5.60
C GLY A 66 10.77 -2.08 4.63
N ILE A 67 9.65 -2.79 4.52
CA ILE A 67 8.49 -2.32 3.74
C ILE A 67 7.95 -1.02 4.35
N GLN A 68 7.79 -0.99 5.67
CA GLN A 68 7.20 0.13 6.38
C GLN A 68 8.05 1.40 6.29
N ASP A 69 9.36 1.29 6.49
CA ASP A 69 10.29 2.44 6.39
C ASP A 69 10.17 3.12 5.01
N VAL A 70 10.13 2.33 3.93
CA VAL A 70 10.02 2.81 2.54
C VAL A 70 8.63 3.37 2.22
N ALA A 71 7.58 2.79 2.79
CA ALA A 71 6.19 3.24 2.63
C ALA A 71 5.95 4.57 3.35
N ASP A 72 6.44 4.71 4.57
CA ASP A 72 6.31 5.91 5.40
C ASP A 72 6.96 7.13 4.73
N GLU A 73 8.17 6.96 4.16
CA GLU A 73 8.85 7.99 3.36
C GLU A 73 8.01 8.50 2.18
N ARG A 74 7.10 7.65 1.65
CA ARG A 74 6.22 7.97 0.51
C ARG A 74 4.81 8.34 0.95
N GLY A 75 4.54 8.37 2.25
CA GLY A 75 3.23 8.69 2.81
C GLY A 75 2.17 7.59 2.57
N TYR A 76 2.59 6.33 2.46
CA TYR A 76 1.71 5.17 2.42
C TYR A 76 1.63 4.49 3.79
N ASP A 77 0.45 4.04 4.18
CA ASP A 77 0.29 3.14 5.32
C ASP A 77 0.49 1.68 4.86
N VAL A 78 0.93 0.81 5.77
CA VAL A 78 1.06 -0.64 5.50
C VAL A 78 0.03 -1.39 6.34
N ILE A 79 -0.72 -2.30 5.70
CA ILE A 79 -1.58 -3.27 6.38
C ILE A 79 -0.97 -4.66 6.23
N THR A 80 -0.59 -5.25 7.37
CA THR A 80 -0.02 -6.60 7.41
C THR A 80 -1.11 -7.66 7.62
N TYR A 81 -1.01 -8.76 6.87
CA TYR A 81 -1.91 -9.92 6.94
C TYR A 81 -1.13 -11.20 7.20
N ASN A 82 -1.53 -11.94 8.25
CA ASN A 82 -0.92 -13.20 8.63
C ASN A 82 -1.72 -14.39 8.06
N THR A 83 -1.11 -15.20 7.19
CA THR A 83 -1.79 -16.33 6.55
C THR A 83 -1.76 -17.61 7.36
N ASP A 84 -0.91 -17.71 8.39
CA ASP A 84 -0.59 -18.97 9.10
C ASP A 84 -0.17 -20.11 8.14
N GLY A 85 0.31 -19.77 6.93
CA GLY A 85 0.61 -20.74 5.88
C GLY A 85 -0.61 -21.42 5.27
N LEU A 86 -1.83 -20.89 5.47
CA LEU A 86 -3.07 -21.48 4.99
C LEU A 86 -3.53 -20.85 3.66
N ALA A 87 -3.90 -21.70 2.69
CA ALA A 87 -4.29 -21.29 1.34
C ALA A 87 -5.59 -20.46 1.30
N ASP A 88 -6.56 -20.79 2.15
CA ASP A 88 -7.84 -20.08 2.26
C ASP A 88 -7.65 -18.64 2.76
N LYS A 89 -6.69 -18.43 3.66
CA LYS A 89 -6.30 -17.09 4.13
C LYS A 89 -5.62 -16.27 3.03
N GLU A 90 -4.71 -16.85 2.27
CA GLU A 90 -4.12 -16.18 1.09
C GLU A 90 -5.22 -15.68 0.14
N GLN A 91 -6.14 -16.56 -0.25
CA GLN A 91 -7.24 -16.22 -1.15
C GLN A 91 -8.15 -15.13 -0.57
N LYS A 92 -8.51 -15.25 0.72
CA LYS A 92 -9.33 -14.26 1.42
C LYS A 92 -8.69 -12.87 1.37
N TYR A 93 -7.39 -12.77 1.63
CA TYR A 93 -6.71 -11.48 1.64
C TYR A 93 -6.58 -10.92 0.22
N ILE A 94 -6.20 -11.72 -0.77
CA ILE A 94 -6.17 -11.30 -2.18
C ILE A 94 -7.54 -10.76 -2.61
N GLN A 95 -8.63 -11.44 -2.24
CA GLN A 95 -9.99 -10.98 -2.54
C GLN A 95 -10.29 -9.62 -1.89
N SER A 96 -9.84 -9.40 -0.65
CA SER A 96 -10.04 -8.12 0.03
C SER A 96 -9.30 -6.95 -0.65
N MET A 97 -8.23 -7.22 -1.39
CA MET A 97 -7.51 -6.20 -2.17
C MET A 97 -8.33 -5.80 -3.40
N LEU A 98 -8.98 -6.76 -4.07
CA LEU A 98 -9.87 -6.52 -5.21
C LEU A 98 -11.11 -5.68 -4.83
N GLU A 99 -11.48 -5.66 -3.55
CA GLU A 99 -12.53 -4.78 -3.01
C GLU A 99 -12.09 -3.31 -2.89
N GLY A 100 -10.86 -2.96 -3.33
CA GLY A 100 -10.37 -1.58 -3.38
C GLY A 100 -9.80 -1.06 -2.05
N ARG A 101 -9.32 -1.96 -1.18
CA ARG A 101 -8.78 -1.59 0.14
C ARG A 101 -7.35 -1.08 0.09
N VAL A 102 -6.60 -1.39 -0.96
CA VAL A 102 -5.17 -1.09 -1.09
C VAL A 102 -4.79 -0.71 -2.51
N ASP A 103 -3.70 0.04 -2.64
CA ASP A 103 -3.15 0.51 -3.92
C ASP A 103 -2.03 -0.41 -4.46
N GLY A 104 -1.59 -1.40 -3.69
CA GLY A 104 -0.53 -2.34 -4.06
C GLY A 104 -0.38 -3.50 -3.06
N LEU A 105 0.33 -4.54 -3.48
CA LEU A 105 0.57 -5.75 -2.70
C LEU A 105 2.05 -6.13 -2.69
N VAL A 106 2.60 -6.40 -1.51
CA VAL A 106 3.85 -7.13 -1.31
C VAL A 106 3.50 -8.43 -0.58
N ALA A 107 3.92 -9.58 -1.10
CA ALA A 107 3.44 -10.85 -0.55
C ALA A 107 4.46 -11.97 -0.58
N VAL A 108 4.46 -12.78 0.47
CA VAL A 108 5.04 -14.13 0.50
C VAL A 108 3.89 -15.12 0.42
N LEU A 109 3.82 -15.88 -0.67
CA LEU A 109 2.68 -16.76 -0.98
C LEU A 109 3.15 -18.18 -1.28
N PHE A 110 2.65 -19.14 -0.52
CA PHE A 110 3.02 -20.54 -0.67
C PHE A 110 2.08 -21.28 -1.60
N HIS A 111 0.78 -20.97 -1.55
CA HIS A 111 -0.25 -21.71 -2.27
C HIS A 111 -0.75 -21.00 -3.54
N THR A 112 -0.53 -19.69 -3.62
CA THR A 112 -0.99 -18.87 -4.75
C THR A 112 0.05 -18.82 -5.87
N SER A 113 -0.33 -19.28 -7.07
CA SER A 113 0.46 -19.17 -8.29
C SER A 113 0.40 -17.76 -8.90
N ALA A 114 1.25 -17.45 -9.87
CA ALA A 114 1.22 -16.16 -10.57
C ALA A 114 -0.15 -15.87 -11.21
N MET A 115 -0.81 -16.90 -11.75
CA MET A 115 -2.14 -16.77 -12.34
C MET A 115 -3.20 -16.31 -11.33
N GLY A 116 -3.08 -16.73 -10.06
CA GLY A 116 -3.99 -16.29 -9.00
C GLY A 116 -3.91 -14.79 -8.68
N LEU A 117 -2.85 -14.11 -9.13
CA LEU A 117 -2.62 -12.68 -8.91
C LEU A 117 -2.99 -11.83 -10.14
N PHE A 118 -3.29 -12.45 -11.28
CA PHE A 118 -3.67 -11.73 -12.50
C PHE A 118 -4.88 -10.81 -12.32
N PRO A 119 -5.92 -11.18 -11.54
CA PRO A 119 -7.02 -10.25 -11.26
C PRO A 119 -6.55 -8.95 -10.61
N LEU A 120 -5.55 -8.98 -9.72
CA LEU A 120 -5.00 -7.75 -9.11
C LEU A 120 -4.34 -6.85 -10.17
N LEU A 121 -3.57 -7.46 -11.07
CA LEU A 121 -2.90 -6.75 -12.17
C LEU A 121 -3.92 -6.13 -13.14
N ASP A 122 -4.99 -6.86 -13.46
CA ASP A 122 -6.07 -6.38 -14.32
C ASP A 122 -6.81 -5.18 -13.69
N HIS A 123 -6.81 -5.07 -12.36
CA HIS A 123 -7.30 -3.94 -11.59
C HIS A 123 -6.26 -2.83 -11.33
N ASN A 124 -5.09 -2.90 -12.00
CA ASN A 124 -3.96 -1.97 -11.82
C ASN A 124 -3.41 -1.91 -10.39
N ILE A 125 -3.50 -3.01 -9.64
CA ILE A 125 -2.87 -3.18 -8.33
C ILE A 125 -1.50 -3.84 -8.57
N PRO A 126 -0.38 -3.11 -8.40
CA PRO A 126 0.97 -3.68 -8.56
C PRO A 126 1.23 -4.76 -7.50
N VAL A 127 1.94 -5.82 -7.89
CA VAL A 127 2.24 -6.94 -7.01
C VAL A 127 3.73 -7.27 -7.03
N VAL A 128 4.33 -7.31 -5.84
CA VAL A 128 5.68 -7.80 -5.58
C VAL A 128 5.59 -9.11 -4.80
N ARG A 129 6.31 -10.15 -5.25
CA ARG A 129 6.40 -11.44 -4.56
C ARG A 129 7.77 -11.65 -3.96
N LEU A 130 7.78 -12.15 -2.74
CA LEU A 130 8.95 -12.79 -2.15
C LEU A 130 8.84 -14.30 -2.33
N GLU A 131 9.82 -14.90 -2.99
CA GLU A 131 9.87 -16.34 -3.22
C GLU A 131 11.21 -16.90 -2.79
N ALA A 132 11.18 -17.97 -2.00
CA ALA A 132 12.38 -18.74 -1.64
C ALA A 132 12.88 -19.64 -2.79
N THR A 133 12.05 -19.84 -3.82
CA THR A 133 12.38 -20.66 -4.99
C THR A 133 11.83 -20.02 -6.26
N PRO A 134 12.55 -20.04 -7.39
CA PRO A 134 12.05 -19.49 -8.65
C PRO A 134 10.74 -20.16 -9.10
N LYS A 135 9.61 -19.46 -8.93
CA LYS A 135 8.38 -19.76 -9.66
C LYS A 135 8.43 -19.00 -10.99
N ALA A 136 8.00 -19.63 -12.07
CA ALA A 136 7.95 -18.99 -13.38
C ALA A 136 7.11 -17.70 -13.29
N ALA A 137 7.78 -16.55 -13.39
CA ALA A 137 7.10 -15.32 -13.74
C ALA A 137 6.56 -15.54 -15.15
N GLY A 138 5.22 -15.59 -15.29
CA GLY A 138 4.61 -15.56 -16.61
C GLY A 138 4.97 -14.26 -17.35
N SER A 139 4.45 -14.07 -18.55
CA SER A 139 4.72 -12.89 -19.40
C SER A 139 4.11 -11.56 -18.91
N ARG A 140 3.79 -11.43 -17.60
CA ARG A 140 3.12 -10.27 -16.99
C ARG A 140 4.04 -9.59 -15.97
N PRO A 141 3.89 -8.27 -15.73
CA PRO A 141 4.77 -7.50 -14.84
C PRO A 141 4.51 -7.91 -13.38
N LEU A 142 5.29 -8.87 -12.91
CA LEU A 142 5.26 -9.42 -11.57
C LEU A 142 6.69 -9.39 -11.06
N ASP A 143 6.98 -8.50 -10.13
CA ASP A 143 8.33 -8.35 -9.59
C ASP A 143 8.57 -9.45 -8.55
N ASN A 144 9.58 -10.29 -8.78
CA ASN A 144 10.00 -11.32 -7.84
C ASN A 144 11.31 -10.88 -7.18
N ILE A 145 11.33 -10.87 -5.86
CA ILE A 145 12.56 -10.73 -5.07
C ILE A 145 12.89 -12.10 -4.48
N TYR A 146 14.12 -12.53 -4.70
CA TYR A 146 14.66 -13.79 -4.20
C TYR A 146 15.48 -13.52 -2.93
N LEU A 147 15.35 -14.41 -1.96
CA LEU A 147 16.19 -14.45 -0.77
C LEU A 147 17.24 -15.54 -0.99
N ASP A 148 18.52 -15.18 -0.89
CA ASP A 148 19.64 -16.13 -0.86
C ASP A 148 19.74 -16.85 0.50
#